data_AF-A0A7C9CTR2-F1
#
_entry.id   AF-A0A7C9CTR2-F1
#
_cell.length_a   1.000
_cell.length_b   1.000
_cell.length_c   1.000
_cell.angle_alpha   90.00
_cell.angle_beta   90.00
_cell.angle_gamma   90.00
#
_symmetry.space_group_name_H-M   'P 1'
#
loop_
_entity.id
_entity.type
_entity.pdbx_description
1 polymer ?
#
loop_
_entity_poly.entity_id
_entity_poly.type
_entity_poly.pdbx_seq_one_letter_code
_entity_poly.pdbx_strand_id
1 'polypeptide(L)'
;VTQLSWHPRAFLYKGFLTHEECDHLIKLAKDKLEKSMVADNESGKSVESEVRTSSGMFLSKAQDEIVARIEERIAAWTFLPAENGEAIQILRYELGQKYEPHFDYFHDKVNQQLGGHRIATVLMYLSDVKKGGETVFPNAEGKVLQEKDDTWSDCAKKGYAVKSSEGDALLFFSLRPDATTDPL
;
A
#
# COMPACT_ATOMS: atom_id res chain seq x y z
N VAL A 1 -12.96 12.06 -1.19
CA VAL A 1 -12.63 10.71 -1.70
C VAL A 1 -13.07 10.61 -3.15
N THR A 2 -12.22 10.06 -4.01
CA THR A 2 -12.47 9.86 -5.45
C THR A 2 -12.42 8.36 -5.75
N GLN A 3 -13.45 7.82 -6.40
CA GLN A 3 -13.44 6.45 -6.91
C GLN A 3 -12.56 6.37 -8.15
N LEU A 4 -11.57 5.47 -8.16
CA LEU A 4 -10.62 5.29 -9.26
C LEU A 4 -11.01 4.11 -10.15
N SER A 5 -11.44 3.00 -9.55
CA SER A 5 -11.82 1.78 -10.26
C SER A 5 -12.80 0.95 -9.44
N TRP A 6 -13.60 0.14 -10.12
CA TRP A 6 -14.41 -0.92 -9.51
C TRP A 6 -13.74 -2.31 -9.62
N HIS A 7 -12.79 -2.47 -10.54
CA HIS A 7 -12.09 -3.70 -10.82
C HIS A 7 -10.58 -3.42 -11.04
N PRO A 8 -9.74 -3.57 -9.99
CA PRO A 8 -10.12 -3.80 -8.59
C PRO A 8 -10.82 -2.57 -7.99
N ARG A 9 -11.53 -2.75 -6.87
CA ARG A 9 -12.13 -1.62 -6.15
C ARG A 9 -11.03 -0.76 -5.55
N ALA A 10 -10.90 0.48 -6.03
CA ALA A 10 -9.86 1.40 -5.58
C ALA A 10 -10.38 2.84 -5.44
N PHE A 11 -9.99 3.51 -4.35
CA PHE A 11 -10.44 4.84 -3.94
C PHE A 11 -9.26 5.69 -3.45
N LEU A 12 -9.20 6.94 -3.88
CA LEU A 12 -8.21 7.91 -3.43
C LEU A 12 -8.81 8.89 -2.43
N TYR A 13 -8.22 9.00 -1.25
CA TYR A 13 -8.51 10.04 -0.28
C TYR A 13 -7.40 11.09 -0.37
N LYS A 14 -7.74 12.28 -0.88
CA LYS A 14 -6.81 13.41 -0.92
C LYS A 14 -6.67 14.09 0.44
N GLY A 15 -5.43 14.32 0.88
CA GLY A 15 -5.16 14.91 2.20
C GLY A 15 -5.72 14.05 3.36
N PHE A 16 -5.54 12.73 3.26
CA PHE A 16 -5.91 11.79 4.32
C PHE A 16 -5.05 11.98 5.57
N LEU A 17 -3.75 12.25 5.39
CA LEU A 17 -2.82 12.65 6.45
C LEU A 17 -2.51 14.15 6.33
N THR A 18 -2.21 14.78 7.46
CA THR A 18 -1.60 16.12 7.46
C THR A 18 -0.09 16.03 7.19
N HIS A 19 0.52 17.15 6.79
CA HIS A 19 1.98 17.25 6.61
C HIS A 19 2.73 16.85 7.90
N GLU A 20 2.23 17.27 9.06
CA GLU A 20 2.82 16.94 10.36
C GLU A 20 2.74 15.44 10.67
N GLU A 21 1.65 14.77 10.27
CA GLU A 21 1.49 13.33 10.41
C GLU A 21 2.48 12.58 9.48
N CYS A 22 2.64 13.03 8.23
CA CYS A 22 3.63 12.48 7.29
C CYS A 22 5.05 12.60 7.85
N ASP A 23 5.45 13.80 8.27
CA ASP A 23 6.77 14.08 8.85
C ASP A 23 7.01 13.25 10.11
N HIS A 24 6.00 13.10 10.96
CA HIS A 24 6.08 12.29 12.18
C HIS A 24 6.35 10.82 11.86
N LEU A 25 5.59 10.22 10.94
CA LEU A 25 5.78 8.83 10.51
C LEU A 25 7.18 8.61 9.91
N ILE A 26 7.65 9.54 9.07
CA ILE A 26 9.01 9.49 8.51
C ILE A 26 10.06 9.56 9.62
N LYS A 27 9.88 10.46 10.59
CA LYS A 27 10.81 10.63 11.71
C LYS A 27 10.88 9.39 12.59
N LEU A 28 9.75 8.72 12.86
CA LEU A 28 9.73 7.47 13.63
C LEU A 28 10.53 6.35 12.95
N ALA A 29 10.62 6.39 11.62
CA ALA A 29 11.27 5.35 10.81
C ALA A 29 12.72 5.63 10.43
N LYS A 30 13.15 6.91 10.38
CA LYS A 30 14.40 7.37 9.75
C LYS A 30 15.65 6.52 10.02
N ASP A 31 15.84 6.07 11.26
CA ASP A 31 17.04 5.34 11.70
C ASP A 31 16.79 3.84 11.97
N LYS A 32 15.64 3.31 11.53
CA LYS A 32 15.17 1.94 11.80
C LYS A 32 14.84 1.15 10.53
N LEU A 33 15.07 1.73 9.35
CA LEU A 33 14.77 1.09 8.08
C LEU A 33 15.81 0.01 7.77
N GLU A 34 15.34 -1.20 7.51
CA GLU A 34 16.15 -2.33 7.06
C GLU A 34 15.73 -2.76 5.67
N LYS A 35 16.52 -3.61 4.99
CA LYS A 35 16.16 -4.12 3.66
C LYS A 35 14.80 -4.83 3.73
N SER A 36 13.89 -4.49 2.83
CA SER A 36 12.54 -5.07 2.82
C SER A 36 12.57 -6.55 2.44
N MET A 37 11.69 -7.30 3.09
CA MET A 37 11.49 -8.74 2.86
C MET A 37 10.09 -8.98 2.26
N VAL A 38 9.90 -10.16 1.67
CA VAL A 38 8.58 -10.64 1.19
C VAL A 38 8.27 -12.00 1.81
N ALA A 39 6.98 -12.34 1.90
CA ALA A 39 6.58 -13.68 2.32
C ALA A 39 6.83 -14.67 1.17
N ASP A 40 7.54 -15.75 1.46
CA ASP A 40 7.72 -16.86 0.53
C ASP A 40 6.40 -17.63 0.34
N ASN A 41 6.00 -17.88 -0.90
CA ASN A 41 4.69 -18.46 -1.23
C ASN A 41 4.54 -19.93 -0.80
N GLU A 42 5.65 -20.66 -0.60
CA GLU A 42 5.62 -22.07 -0.21
C GLU A 42 5.72 -22.22 1.31
N SER A 43 6.70 -21.55 1.92
CA SER A 43 7.04 -21.71 3.33
C SER A 43 6.38 -20.67 4.25
N GLY A 44 5.86 -19.57 3.70
CA GLY A 44 5.32 -18.43 4.45
C GLY A 44 6.39 -17.60 5.17
N LYS A 45 7.69 -17.94 5.03
CA LYS A 45 8.78 -17.25 5.73
C LYS A 45 9.13 -15.93 5.06
N SER A 46 9.62 -14.98 5.86
CA SER A 46 10.15 -13.71 5.38
C SER A 46 11.52 -13.93 4.71
N VAL A 47 11.65 -13.60 3.42
CA VAL A 47 12.87 -13.80 2.62
C VAL A 47 13.29 -12.51 1.89
N GLU A 48 14.60 -12.37 1.64
CA GLU A 48 15.12 -11.27 0.83
C GLU A 48 14.61 -11.40 -0.60
N SER A 49 14.32 -10.25 -1.22
CA SER A 49 13.64 -10.22 -2.51
C SER A 49 14.34 -9.33 -3.52
N GLU A 50 14.43 -9.80 -4.76
CA GLU A 50 14.72 -8.95 -5.91
C GLU A 50 13.46 -8.26 -6.45
N VAL A 51 12.26 -8.71 -6.05
CA VAL A 51 10.99 -8.13 -6.49
C VAL A 51 10.56 -6.92 -5.68
N ARG A 52 10.98 -6.84 -4.41
CA ARG A 52 10.82 -5.66 -3.55
C ARG A 52 12.18 -5.21 -3.07
N THR A 53 12.65 -4.07 -3.57
CA THR A 53 14.00 -3.57 -3.33
C THR A 53 14.05 -2.37 -2.38
N SER A 54 12.94 -2.03 -1.72
CA SER A 54 12.86 -0.96 -0.72
C SER A 54 13.60 -1.26 0.57
N SER A 55 13.74 -0.24 1.40
CA SER A 55 13.94 -0.39 2.84
C SER A 55 12.62 -0.17 3.59
N GLY A 56 12.44 -0.79 4.75
CA GLY A 56 11.19 -0.74 5.50
C GLY A 56 11.32 -1.11 6.97
N MET A 57 10.26 -0.80 7.72
CA MET A 57 10.10 -1.17 9.13
C MET A 57 8.63 -1.19 9.52
N PHE A 58 8.29 -1.83 10.64
CA PHE A 58 6.92 -1.85 11.20
C PHE A 58 6.85 -1.02 12.48
N LEU A 59 5.93 -0.06 12.54
CA LEU A 59 5.61 0.64 13.78
C LEU A 59 4.87 -0.31 14.73
N SER A 60 4.96 -0.07 16.03
CA SER A 60 4.08 -0.79 16.96
C SER A 60 2.64 -0.28 16.81
N LYS A 61 1.64 -1.15 17.02
CA LYS A 61 0.23 -0.69 17.08
C LYS A 61 0.08 0.37 18.16
N ALA A 62 -0.65 1.44 17.86
CA ALA A 62 -0.86 2.57 18.77
C ALA A 62 0.44 3.04 19.46
N GLN A 63 1.57 3.03 18.74
CA GLN A 63 2.90 3.34 19.30
C GLN A 63 2.94 4.70 20.01
N ASP A 64 2.22 5.68 19.47
CA ASP A 64 1.95 6.96 20.09
C ASP A 64 0.56 7.47 19.67
N GLU A 65 0.14 8.61 20.22
CA GLU A 65 -1.18 9.19 19.97
C GLU A 65 -1.42 9.56 18.49
N ILE A 66 -0.37 9.92 17.74
CA ILE A 66 -0.51 10.26 16.32
C ILE A 66 -0.78 8.97 15.53
N VAL A 67 0.02 7.92 15.78
CA VAL A 67 -0.16 6.61 15.15
C VAL A 67 -1.54 6.04 15.47
N ALA A 68 -1.96 6.09 16.74
CA ALA A 68 -3.28 5.60 17.17
C ALA A 68 -4.43 6.32 16.43
N ARG A 69 -4.38 7.65 16.32
CA ARG A 69 -5.39 8.43 15.59
C ARG A 69 -5.42 8.11 14.09
N ILE A 70 -4.28 7.81 13.49
CA ILE A 70 -4.21 7.38 12.08
C ILE A 70 -4.85 6.00 11.92
N GLU A 71 -4.56 5.05 12.82
CA GLU A 71 -5.17 3.71 12.82
C GLU A 71 -6.70 3.79 12.99
N GLU A 72 -7.20 4.63 13.89
CA GLU A 72 -8.64 4.91 14.06
C GLU A 72 -9.27 5.51 12.80
N ARG A 73 -8.57 6.45 12.14
CA ARG A 73 -9.04 7.05 10.88
C ARG A 73 -9.11 6.03 9.74
N ILE A 74 -8.13 5.12 9.67
CA ILE A 74 -8.14 3.99 8.72
C ILE A 74 -9.35 3.10 8.98
N ALA A 75 -9.59 2.72 10.24
CA ALA A 75 -10.75 1.91 10.61
C ALA A 75 -12.08 2.59 10.23
N ALA A 76 -12.20 3.89 10.51
CA ALA A 76 -13.39 4.67 10.17
C ALA A 76 -13.62 4.77 8.65
N TRP A 77 -12.57 4.92 7.85
CA TRP A 77 -12.69 5.02 6.39
C TRP A 77 -12.99 3.67 5.73
N THR A 78 -12.36 2.61 6.21
CA THR A 78 -12.52 1.26 5.66
C THR A 78 -13.79 0.55 6.15
N PHE A 79 -14.39 1.05 7.23
CA PHE A 79 -15.45 0.36 7.99
C PHE A 79 -15.03 -1.02 8.51
N LEU A 80 -13.73 -1.22 8.69
CA LEU A 80 -13.16 -2.43 9.30
C LEU A 80 -12.65 -2.09 10.71
N PRO A 81 -12.84 -2.98 11.71
CA PRO A 81 -12.34 -2.74 13.06
C PRO A 81 -10.81 -2.58 13.10
N ALA A 82 -10.30 -1.66 13.93
CA ALA A 82 -8.86 -1.39 14.04
C ALA A 82 -8.07 -2.61 14.52
N GLU A 83 -8.72 -3.51 15.28
CA GLU A 83 -8.13 -4.75 15.77
C GLU A 83 -7.67 -5.67 14.62
N ASN A 84 -8.36 -5.59 13.48
CA ASN A 84 -8.04 -6.38 12.28
C ASN A 84 -6.88 -5.80 11.47
N GLY A 85 -6.51 -4.52 11.68
CA GLY A 85 -5.39 -3.90 10.99
C GLY A 85 -4.06 -4.51 11.41
N GLU A 86 -3.15 -4.74 10.48
CA GLU A 86 -1.75 -5.01 10.82
C GLU A 86 -1.05 -3.73 11.29
N ALA A 87 0.13 -3.89 11.92
CA ALA A 87 1.00 -2.78 12.23
C ALA A 87 1.35 -1.96 10.98
N ILE A 88 1.40 -0.63 11.09
CA ILE A 88 1.77 0.24 9.97
C ILE A 88 3.19 -0.10 9.48
N GLN A 89 3.29 -0.47 8.21
CA GLN A 89 4.57 -0.68 7.53
C GLN A 89 5.02 0.61 6.86
N ILE A 90 6.17 1.15 7.28
CA ILE A 90 6.81 2.30 6.63
C ILE A 90 7.83 1.80 5.62
N LEU A 91 7.82 2.39 4.42
CA LEU A 91 8.68 2.00 3.31
C LEU A 91 9.37 3.22 2.72
N ARG A 92 10.63 3.02 2.33
CA ARG A 92 11.40 4.02 1.61
C ARG A 92 12.00 3.38 0.36
N TYR A 93 11.68 3.99 -0.78
CA TYR A 93 12.22 3.67 -2.08
C TYR A 93 13.23 4.75 -2.49
N GLU A 94 14.46 4.34 -2.74
CA GLU A 94 15.48 5.17 -3.38
C GLU A 94 15.34 5.12 -4.90
N LEU A 95 16.14 5.94 -5.61
CA LEU A 95 16.10 5.99 -7.06
C LEU A 95 16.38 4.61 -7.67
N GLY A 96 15.45 4.12 -8.49
CA GLY A 96 15.54 2.82 -9.15
C GLY A 96 15.05 1.64 -8.32
N GLN A 97 14.76 1.82 -7.02
CA GLN A 97 14.07 0.81 -6.22
C GLN A 97 12.61 0.70 -6.62
N LYS A 98 12.03 -0.49 -6.42
CA LYS A 98 10.69 -0.83 -6.90
C LYS A 98 10.06 -1.93 -6.07
N TYR A 99 8.77 -2.13 -6.31
CA TYR A 99 8.06 -3.35 -6.00
C TYR A 99 7.39 -3.83 -7.30
N GLU A 100 7.72 -5.03 -7.75
CA GLU A 100 6.98 -5.68 -8.83
C GLU A 100 5.49 -5.89 -8.47
N PRO A 101 4.59 -5.94 -9.47
CA PRO A 101 3.18 -6.23 -9.23
C PRO A 101 2.98 -7.53 -8.44
N HIS A 102 2.13 -7.47 -7.43
CA HIS A 102 1.82 -8.57 -6.52
C HIS A 102 0.41 -8.42 -5.97
N PHE A 103 -0.04 -9.43 -5.22
CA PHE A 103 -1.28 -9.39 -4.46
C PHE A 103 -0.98 -9.27 -2.96
N ASP A 104 -1.82 -8.52 -2.26
CA ASP A 104 -1.72 -8.39 -0.80
C ASP A 104 -2.39 -9.54 -0.04
N TYR A 105 -3.25 -10.32 -0.72
CA TYR A 105 -3.77 -11.55 -0.14
C TYR A 105 -2.68 -12.64 -0.15
N PHE A 106 -2.69 -13.50 0.88
CA PHE A 106 -1.72 -14.60 0.97
C PHE A 106 -2.00 -15.71 -0.03
N HIS A 107 -0.97 -16.20 -0.70
CA HIS A 107 -1.03 -17.44 -1.49
C HIS A 107 -0.72 -18.69 -0.64
N ASP A 108 0.05 -18.52 0.43
CA ASP A 108 0.46 -19.61 1.29
C ASP A 108 -0.62 -19.98 2.31
N LYS A 109 -0.74 -21.28 2.61
CA LYS A 109 -1.76 -21.78 3.54
C LYS A 109 -1.47 -21.42 5.00
N VAL A 110 -0.23 -21.09 5.34
CA VAL A 110 0.19 -20.86 6.73
C VAL A 110 -0.36 -19.53 7.21
N ASN A 111 -0.10 -18.45 6.47
CA ASN A 111 -0.60 -17.12 6.79
C ASN A 111 -2.12 -17.03 6.67
N GLN A 112 -2.73 -17.74 5.70
CA GLN A 112 -4.19 -17.86 5.61
C GLN A 112 -4.79 -18.50 6.87
N GLN A 113 -4.15 -19.51 7.46
CA GLN A 113 -4.63 -20.14 8.70
C GLN A 113 -4.40 -19.28 9.95
N LEU A 114 -3.33 -18.49 9.99
CA LEU A 114 -2.97 -17.68 11.15
C LEU A 114 -3.78 -16.40 11.28
N GLY A 115 -4.12 -15.74 10.16
CA GLY A 115 -4.77 -14.43 10.16
C GLY A 115 -5.85 -14.23 9.09
N GLY A 116 -6.09 -15.22 8.23
CA GLY A 116 -6.94 -15.06 7.06
C GLY A 116 -6.28 -14.28 5.92
N HIS A 117 -7.05 -13.92 4.90
CA HIS A 117 -6.59 -13.03 3.83
C HIS A 117 -6.69 -11.56 4.24
N ARG A 118 -5.81 -10.72 3.69
CA ARG A 118 -5.97 -9.26 3.72
C ARG A 118 -7.14 -8.87 2.80
N ILE A 119 -8.15 -8.23 3.38
CA ILE A 119 -9.36 -7.80 2.64
C ILE A 119 -9.10 -6.53 1.84
N ALA A 120 -8.37 -5.59 2.45
CA ALA A 120 -8.10 -4.27 1.89
C ALA A 120 -6.76 -3.73 2.38
N THR A 121 -6.19 -2.84 1.59
CA THR A 121 -4.94 -2.14 1.88
C THR A 121 -5.19 -0.65 1.79
N VAL A 122 -4.71 0.08 2.81
CA VAL A 122 -4.59 1.54 2.78
C VAL A 122 -3.13 1.91 2.61
N LEU A 123 -2.75 2.34 1.41
CA LEU A 123 -1.43 2.81 1.07
C LEU A 123 -1.37 4.33 1.21
N MET A 124 -0.64 4.83 2.20
CA MET A 124 -0.51 6.27 2.48
C MET A 124 0.81 6.80 1.90
N TYR A 125 0.75 7.89 1.15
CA TYR A 125 1.91 8.52 0.54
C TYR A 125 2.49 9.58 1.50
N LEU A 126 3.70 9.34 1.99
CA LEU A 126 4.35 10.21 2.98
C LEU A 126 5.20 11.32 2.35
N SER A 127 5.33 11.34 1.02
CA SER A 127 6.10 12.36 0.30
C SER A 127 5.68 12.48 -1.16
N ASP A 128 5.91 13.67 -1.72
CA ASP A 128 5.79 13.90 -3.15
C ASP A 128 6.94 13.25 -3.94
N VAL A 129 6.60 12.49 -4.98
CA VAL A 129 7.60 11.88 -5.88
C VAL A 129 7.56 12.59 -7.23
N LYS A 130 8.66 13.25 -7.58
CA LYS A 130 8.75 14.07 -8.82
C LYS A 130 8.64 13.25 -10.11
N LYS A 131 9.17 12.02 -10.12
CA LYS A 131 9.18 11.13 -11.30
C LYS A 131 9.24 9.67 -10.86
N GLY A 132 8.41 8.83 -11.45
CA GLY A 132 8.29 7.42 -11.05
C GLY A 132 7.55 7.26 -9.73
N GLY A 133 7.69 6.08 -9.10
CA GLY A 133 7.11 5.79 -7.79
C GLY A 133 5.59 5.67 -7.79
N GLU A 134 4.96 5.55 -8.96
CA GLU A 134 3.52 5.37 -9.06
C GLU A 134 3.09 3.98 -8.53
N THR A 135 1.95 3.92 -7.86
CA THR A 135 1.28 2.64 -7.58
C THR A 135 0.51 2.21 -8.82
N VAL A 136 0.82 1.05 -9.40
CA VAL A 136 0.28 0.61 -10.69
C VAL A 136 -0.54 -0.66 -10.53
N PHE A 137 -1.77 -0.63 -11.04
CA PHE A 137 -2.67 -1.78 -11.18
C PHE A 137 -2.66 -2.23 -12.64
N PRO A 138 -1.81 -3.21 -13.03
CA PRO A 138 -1.64 -3.61 -14.44
C PRO A 138 -2.88 -4.28 -15.03
N ASN A 139 -3.74 -4.87 -14.19
CA ASN A 139 -4.91 -5.63 -14.63
C ASN A 139 -6.23 -4.85 -14.51
N ALA A 140 -6.20 -3.60 -14.01
CA ALA A 140 -7.40 -2.78 -13.86
C ALA A 140 -8.12 -2.52 -15.19
N GLU A 141 -9.45 -2.67 -15.20
CA GLU A 141 -10.28 -2.51 -16.42
C GLU A 141 -10.18 -1.10 -17.02
N GLY A 142 -10.06 -0.07 -16.17
CA GLY A 142 -9.97 1.34 -16.57
C GLY A 142 -8.58 1.80 -17.03
N LYS A 143 -7.58 0.91 -17.12
CA LYS A 143 -6.17 1.31 -17.36
C LYS A 143 -5.95 2.11 -18.65
N VAL A 144 -6.72 1.81 -19.70
CA VAL A 144 -6.65 2.49 -21.01
C VAL A 144 -7.40 3.81 -21.04
N LEU A 145 -8.32 4.04 -20.10
CA LEU A 145 -9.13 5.25 -20.02
C LEU A 145 -8.41 6.36 -19.24
N GLN A 146 -7.42 6.01 -18.43
CA GLN A 146 -6.60 6.99 -17.73
C GLN A 146 -5.61 7.63 -18.70
N GLU A 147 -5.88 8.87 -19.10
CA GLU A 147 -4.95 9.67 -19.89
C GLU A 147 -3.63 9.87 -19.13
N LYS A 148 -2.52 9.62 -19.82
CA LYS A 148 -1.17 9.75 -19.28
C LYS A 148 -0.31 10.56 -20.23
N ASP A 149 0.13 11.71 -19.76
CA ASP A 149 1.11 12.56 -20.43
C ASP A 149 2.56 12.05 -20.23
N ASP A 150 3.53 12.88 -20.60
CA ASP A 150 4.96 12.62 -20.51
C ASP A 150 5.51 12.63 -19.07
N THR A 151 4.72 13.08 -18.10
CA THR A 151 5.11 13.09 -16.69
C THR A 151 4.94 11.72 -16.03
N TRP A 152 4.27 10.76 -16.69
CA TRP A 152 4.11 9.39 -16.22
C TRP A 152 5.27 8.50 -16.65
N SER A 153 5.71 7.62 -15.73
CA SER A 153 6.72 6.62 -16.05
C SER A 153 6.21 5.57 -17.05
N ASP A 154 7.14 4.93 -17.78
CA ASP A 154 6.80 3.81 -18.66
C ASP A 154 6.21 2.62 -17.89
N CYS A 155 6.53 2.50 -16.59
CA CYS A 155 5.90 1.53 -15.70
C CYS A 155 4.41 1.87 -15.51
N ALA A 156 4.11 3.12 -15.15
CA ALA A 156 2.74 3.56 -14.90
C ALA A 156 1.83 3.44 -16.14
N LYS A 157 2.38 3.58 -17.34
CA LYS A 157 1.64 3.41 -18.59
C LYS A 157 1.15 1.97 -18.83
N LYS A 158 1.65 0.97 -18.09
CA LYS A 158 1.22 -0.44 -18.22
C LYS A 158 -0.06 -0.76 -17.44
N GLY A 159 -0.59 0.16 -16.64
CA GLY A 159 -1.76 -0.06 -15.80
C GLY A 159 -2.54 1.21 -15.49
N TYR A 160 -3.56 1.08 -14.65
CA TYR A 160 -4.12 2.25 -13.97
C TYR A 160 -3.16 2.62 -12.85
N ALA A 161 -2.77 3.88 -12.75
CA ALA A 161 -1.69 4.28 -11.87
C ALA A 161 -2.05 5.49 -11.00
N VAL A 162 -1.48 5.55 -9.81
CA VAL A 162 -1.66 6.65 -8.86
C VAL A 162 -0.29 7.24 -8.55
N LYS A 163 -0.14 8.56 -8.72
CA LYS A 163 1.08 9.27 -8.34
C LYS A 163 1.15 9.44 -6.83
N SER A 164 2.36 9.36 -6.28
CA SER A 164 2.61 9.67 -4.87
C SER A 164 2.50 11.18 -4.65
N SER A 165 1.45 11.60 -3.96
CA SER A 165 1.28 12.97 -3.47
C SER A 165 1.23 12.92 -1.95
N GLU A 166 2.04 13.72 -1.28
CA GLU A 166 2.13 13.72 0.17
C GLU A 166 0.75 13.92 0.82
N GLY A 167 0.45 13.07 1.81
CA GLY A 167 -0.80 13.10 2.56
C GLY A 167 -1.96 12.36 1.91
N ASP A 168 -1.89 12.03 0.63
CA ASP A 168 -2.92 11.22 -0.03
C ASP A 168 -2.85 9.76 0.43
N ALA A 169 -4.00 9.09 0.47
CA ALA A 169 -4.10 7.67 0.76
C ALA A 169 -4.93 6.94 -0.30
N LEU A 170 -4.42 5.79 -0.75
CA LEU A 170 -5.07 4.90 -1.69
C LEU A 170 -5.61 3.67 -0.95
N LEU A 171 -6.93 3.50 -0.97
CA LEU A 171 -7.60 2.30 -0.49
C LEU A 171 -7.90 1.40 -1.67
N PHE A 172 -7.46 0.15 -1.64
CA PHE A 172 -7.88 -0.88 -2.60
C PHE A 172 -8.20 -2.20 -1.90
N PHE A 173 -9.09 -2.98 -2.52
CA PHE A 173 -9.55 -4.26 -1.96
C PHE A 173 -8.92 -5.42 -2.71
N SER A 174 -8.32 -6.35 -1.97
CA SER A 174 -7.74 -7.58 -2.51
C SER A 174 -8.76 -8.71 -2.60
N LEU A 175 -9.91 -8.58 -1.91
CA LEU A 175 -11.02 -9.51 -1.98
C LEU A 175 -12.29 -8.84 -2.54
N ARG A 176 -13.10 -9.64 -3.21
CA ARG A 176 -14.47 -9.32 -3.60
C ARG A 176 -15.41 -9.33 -2.38
N PRO A 177 -16.61 -8.72 -2.46
CA PRO A 177 -17.56 -8.71 -1.34
C PRO A 177 -18.01 -10.09 -0.86
N ASP A 178 -17.87 -11.12 -1.69
CA ASP A 178 -18.12 -12.53 -1.35
C ASP A 178 -16.93 -13.23 -0.67
N ALA A 179 -15.90 -12.46 -0.26
CA ALA A 179 -14.66 -12.89 0.37
C ALA A 179 -13.75 -13.78 -0.49
N THR A 180 -13.98 -13.85 -1.81
CA THR A 180 -13.05 -14.50 -2.73
C THR A 180 -11.98 -13.53 -3.24
N THR A 181 -10.79 -14.04 -3.59
CA THR A 181 -9.67 -13.23 -4.09
C THR A 181 -10.01 -12.51 -5.40
N ASP A 182 -9.68 -11.22 -5.49
CA ASP A 182 -9.79 -10.41 -6.71
C ASP A 182 -8.46 -10.47 -7.49
N PRO A 183 -8.41 -11.05 -8.70
CA PRO A 183 -7.16 -11.21 -9.46
C PRO A 183 -6.71 -9.94 -10.20
N LEU A 184 -7.40 -8.81 -10.01
CA LEU A 184 -7.22 -7.57 -10.78
C LEU A 184 -6.41 -6.49 -10.04
#